data_AF-A0A2G2M3U7-F1
#
_entry.id   AF-A0A2G2M3U7-F1
#
_cell.length_a   1.000
_cell.length_b   1.000
_cell.length_c   1.000
_cell.angle_alpha   90.00
_cell.angle_beta   90.00
_cell.angle_gamma   90.00
#
_symmetry.space_group_name_H-M   'P 1'
#
loop_
_entity.id
_entity.type
_entity.pdbx_description
1 polymer ?
#
loop_
_entity_poly.entity_id
_entity_poly.type
_entity_poly.pdbx_seq_one_letter_code
_entity_poly.pdbx_strand_id
1 'polypeptide(L)' 'MVKRTENVVLLKVIGTVELVAGLAMLYFFRDEVPALIGGLVLLGLSANSFYQAHKCYKRQYAPKKED' A
#
# COMPACT_ATOMS: atom_id res chain seq x y z
N MET A 1 6.03 -15.58 -14.01
CA MET A 1 6.39 -14.15 -13.84
C MET A 1 5.16 -13.24 -13.83
N VAL A 2 4.22 -13.41 -14.78
CA VAL A 2 2.98 -12.61 -14.92
C VAL A 2 2.21 -12.44 -13.59
N LYS A 3 1.81 -13.55 -12.93
CA LYS A 3 1.11 -13.51 -11.63
C LYS A 3 1.85 -12.75 -10.50
N ARG A 4 3.19 -12.74 -10.50
CA ARG A 4 3.96 -11.98 -9.50
C ARG A 4 3.92 -10.49 -9.78
N THR A 5 3.96 -10.11 -11.06
CA THR A 5 3.88 -8.70 -11.48
C THR A 5 2.48 -8.15 -11.23
N GLU A 6 1.43 -8.92 -11.53
CA GLU A 6 0.05 -8.57 -11.20
C GLU A 6 -0.11 -8.28 -9.69
N ASN A 7 0.44 -9.12 -8.82
CA ASN A 7 0.36 -8.89 -7.37
C ASN A 7 1.10 -7.62 -6.92
N VAL A 8 2.26 -7.30 -7.51
CA VAL A 8 3.00 -6.07 -7.19
C VAL A 8 2.20 -4.84 -7.63
N VAL A 9 1.61 -4.88 -8.82
CA VAL A 9 0.78 -3.78 -9.34
C VAL A 9 -0.48 -3.63 -8.50
N LEU A 10 -1.17 -4.73 -8.18
CA LEU A 10 -2.38 -4.72 -7.36
C LEU A 10 -2.11 -4.10 -5.98
N LEU A 11 -1.04 -4.51 -5.31
CA LEU A 11 -0.66 -3.94 -4.01
C LEU A 11 -0.32 -2.45 -4.08
N LYS A 12 0.30 -2.00 -5.18
CA LYS A 12 0.53 -0.55 -5.40
C LYS A 12 -0.77 0.21 -5.60
N VAL A 13 -1.71 -0.33 -6.39
CA VAL A 13 -3.00 0.31 -6.63
C VAL A 13 -3.80 0.43 -5.34
N ILE A 14 -3.93 -0.67 -4.58
CA ILE A 14 -4.61 -0.66 -3.28
C ILE A 14 -3.95 0.35 -2.35
N GLY A 15 -2.62 0.31 -2.22
CA GLY A 15 -1.87 1.26 -1.39
C GLY A 15 -2.09 2.72 -1.81
N THR A 16 -2.15 3.02 -3.11
CA THR A 16 -2.44 4.38 -3.59
C THR A 16 -3.85 4.84 -3.25
N VAL A 17 -4.85 3.96 -3.36
CA VAL A 17 -6.25 4.29 -3.03
C VAL A 17 -6.39 4.53 -1.52
N GLU A 18 -5.81 3.66 -0.70
CA GLU A 18 -5.77 3.81 0.77
C GLU A 18 -5.08 5.11 1.18
N LEU A 19 -3.95 5.44 0.54
CA LEU A 19 -3.20 6.68 0.82
C LEU A 19 -4.03 7.92 0.49
N VAL A 20 -4.62 7.97 -0.71
CA VAL A 20 -5.44 9.11 -1.13
C VAL A 20 -6.68 9.25 -0.25
N ALA A 21 -7.35 8.15 0.07
CA ALA A 21 -8.51 8.16 0.97
C ALA A 21 -8.13 8.61 2.38
N GLY A 22 -7.01 8.12 2.93
CA GLY A 22 -6.50 8.53 4.24
C GLY A 22 -6.15 10.02 4.28
N LEU A 23 -5.45 10.52 3.27
CA LEU A 23 -5.15 11.95 3.15
C LEU A 23 -6.41 12.80 2.98
N ALA A 24 -7.39 12.33 2.20
CA ALA A 24 -8.66 13.02 2.04
C ALA A 24 -9.45 13.09 3.37
N MET A 25 -9.48 12.00 4.15
CA MET A 25 -10.09 12.00 5.49
C MET A 25 -9.42 13.02 6.41
N LEU A 26 -8.09 13.04 6.45
CA LEU A 26 -7.35 14.00 7.27
C LEU A 26 -7.49 15.45 6.80
N TYR A 27 -7.72 15.69 5.51
CA TYR A 27 -7.83 17.03 4.96
C TYR A 27 -9.25 17.61 5.09
N PHE A 28 -10.27 16.86 4.64
CA PHE A 28 -11.66 17.34 4.59
C PHE A 28 -12.40 17.21 5.92
N PHE A 29 -12.01 16.26 6.78
CA PHE A 29 -12.72 15.93 8.02
C PHE A 29 -11.82 16.03 9.25
N ARG A 30 -10.86 16.96 9.23
CA ARG A 30 -9.85 17.12 10.30
C ARG A 30 -10.42 17.40 11.70
N ASP A 31 -11.62 17.96 11.76
CA ASP A 31 -12.29 18.33 13.01
C ASP A 31 -13.09 17.15 13.60
N GLU A 32 -13.25 16.06 12.83
CA GLU A 32 -13.96 14.85 13.23
C GLU A 32 -12.98 13.78 13.72
N VAL A 33 -12.97 13.54 15.04
CA VAL A 33 -12.11 12.51 15.66
C VAL A 33 -12.21 11.14 14.98
N PRO A 34 -13.41 10.63 14.60
CA PRO A 34 -13.51 9.36 13.88
C PRO A 34 -12.79 9.36 12.53
N ALA A 35 -12.81 10.49 11.80
CA ALA A 35 -12.14 10.62 10.51
C ALA A 35 -10.61 10.70 10.67
N LEU A 36 -10.12 11.29 11.76
CA LEU A 36 -8.69 11.26 12.08
C LEU A 36 -8.20 9.83 12.35
N ILE A 37 -8.97 9.05 13.13
CA ILE A 37 -8.64 7.64 13.41
C ILE A 37 -8.69 6.82 12.12
N GLY A 38 -9.78 6.96 11.34
CA GLY A 38 -9.92 6.29 10.05
C GLY A 38 -8.81 6.64 9.06
N GLY A 39 -8.48 7.93 8.97
CA GLY A 39 -7.37 8.43 8.16
C GLY A 39 -6.03 7.84 8.56
N LEU A 40 -5.71 7.81 9.86
CA LEU A 40 -4.47 7.22 10.37
C LEU A 40 -4.40 5.71 10.08
N VAL A 41 -5.51 4.99 10.24
CA VAL A 41 -5.59 3.55 9.90
C VAL A 41 -5.35 3.34 8.41
N LEU A 42 -5.99 4.11 7.55
CA LEU A 42 -5.80 4.04 6.09
C LEU A 42 -4.37 4.37 5.68
N LEU A 43 -3.72 5.35 6.32
CA LEU A 43 -2.30 5.63 6.11
C LEU A 43 -1.43 4.42 6.50
N GLY A 44 -1.70 3.79 7.64
CA GLY A 44 -1.01 2.57 8.07
C GLY A 44 -1.18 1.41 7.08
N LEU A 45 -2.41 1.19 6.60
CA LEU A 45 -2.71 0.18 5.58
C LEU A 45 -1.98 0.47 4.27
N SER A 46 -1.99 1.73 3.82
CA SER A 46 -1.31 2.15 2.60
C SER A 46 0.20 1.89 2.66
N ALA A 47 0.83 2.22 3.79
CA ALA A 47 2.25 1.97 4.01
C ALA A 47 2.56 0.46 3.98
N ASN A 48 1.70 -0.36 4.60
CA ASN A 48 1.83 -1.81 4.57
C ASN A 48 1.67 -2.38 3.15
N SER A 49 0.70 -1.90 2.38
CA SER A 49 0.48 -2.28 0.97
C SER A 49 1.72 -1.98 0.11
N PHE A 50 2.32 -0.79 0.24
CA PHE A 50 3.55 -0.44 -0.46
C PHE A 50 4.76 -1.25 -0.01
N TYR A 51 4.89 -1.52 1.29
CA TYR A 51 5.96 -2.35 1.82
C TYR A 51 5.90 -3.78 1.26
N GLN A 52 4.70 -4.37 1.23
CA GLN A 52 4.49 -5.68 0.62
C GLN A 52 4.76 -5.67 -0.88
N ALA A 53 4.34 -4.63 -1.60
CA ALA A 53 4.63 -4.48 -3.02
C ALA A 53 6.16 -4.44 -3.28
N HIS A 54 6.90 -3.70 -2.45
CA HIS A 54 8.35 -3.62 -2.54
C HIS A 54 9.03 -4.96 -2.25
N LYS A 55 8.57 -5.68 -1.21
CA LYS A 55 9.08 -7.02 -0.88
C LYS A 55 8.80 -8.02 -2.00
N CYS A 56 7.62 -7.99 -2.60
CA CYS A 56 7.26 -8.82 -3.76
C CYS A 56 8.10 -8.48 -4.99
N TYR A 57 8.33 -7.19 -5.26
CA TYR A 57 9.23 -6.73 -6.32
C TYR A 57 10.64 -7.27 -6.13
N LYS A 58 11.24 -7.07 -4.95
CA LYS A 58 12.61 -7.55 -4.66
C LYS A 58 12.73 -9.07 -4.81
N ARG A 59 11.73 -9.84 -4.39
CA ARG A 59 11.68 -11.30 -4.57
C ARG A 59 11.49 -11.74 -6.02
N GLN A 60 10.90 -10.91 -6.86
CA GLN A 60 10.74 -11.19 -8.29
C GLN A 60 12.07 -11.08 -9.05
N TYR A 61 12.94 -10.14 -8.63
CA TYR A 61 14.22 -9.87 -9.29
C TYR A 61 15.44 -10.41 -8.53
N ALA A 62 15.24 -11.07 -7.37
CA ALA A 62 16.34 -11.73 -6.68
C ALA A 62 16.91 -12.84 -7.59
N PRO A 63 18.25 -12.92 -7.75
CA PRO A 63 18.86 -13.97 -8.55
C PRO A 63 18.44 -15.32 -7.97
N LYS A 64 17.95 -16.20 -8.84
CA LYS A 64 17.73 -17.59 -8.45
C LYS A 64 19.11 -18.15 -8.14
N LYS A 65 19.31 -18.69 -6.93
CA LYS A 65 20.45 -19.56 -6.70
C LYS A 65 20.20 -20.78 -7.59
N GLU A 66 20.94 -20.88 -8.68
CA GLU A 66 21.06 -22.13 -9.42
C GLU A 66 21.90 -23.05 -8.52
N ASP A 67 21.26 -24.11 -8.01
CA ASP A 67 21.94 -25.27 -7.44
C ASP A 67 22.35 -26.22 -8.59
#